data_AF-A0A9D5G3M1-F1
#
_entry.id   AF-A0A9D5G3M1-F1
#
_cell.length_a   1.000
_cell.length_b   1.000
_cell.length_c   1.000
_cell.angle_alpha   90.00
_cell.angle_beta   90.00
_cell.angle_gamma   90.00
#
_symmetry.space_group_name_H-M   'P 1'
#
loop_
_entity.id
_entity.type
_entity.pdbx_description
1 polymer ?
#
loop_
_entity_poly.entity_id
_entity_poly.type
_entity_poly.pdbx_seq_one_letter_code
_entity_poly.pdbx_strand_id
1 'polypeptide(L)'
;MKLSIYRVIDKLEAYVREGTWVPLGHRILSEERLMEYIEKMRSTLPEEVGRAKVIATNKERVIRDAQERAQQIVTEAVAHKNELVENQDVVRTARTTADVVLRDAEEKARKIRSGADAYAATVLAELEARLATALGSVQKGREALAPSPAPAARPLAEAAAKSKRAAFDAQEPAAQRDTVDVS
;
A
#
# COMPACT_ATOMS: atom_id res chain seq x y z
N MET A 1 -14.07 10.72 74.85
CA MET A 1 -13.42 9.40 74.76
C MET A 1 -14.51 8.33 74.73
N LYS A 2 -14.89 7.80 73.56
CA LYS A 2 -16.01 6.85 73.45
C LYS A 2 -15.62 5.54 74.16
N LEU A 3 -16.44 5.11 75.12
CA LEU A 3 -16.30 3.79 75.73
C LEU A 3 -16.82 2.78 74.70
N SER A 4 -15.93 2.02 74.07
CA SER A 4 -16.35 0.85 73.29
C SER A 4 -17.15 -0.08 74.19
N ILE A 5 -18.16 -0.76 73.65
CA ILE A 5 -18.95 -1.75 74.39
C ILE A 5 -18.07 -2.77 75.11
N TYR A 6 -16.96 -3.17 74.49
CA TYR A 6 -15.95 -4.05 75.10
C TYR A 6 -15.39 -3.46 76.40
N ARG A 7 -15.10 -2.15 76.43
CA ARG A 7 -14.61 -1.49 77.64
C ARG A 7 -15.65 -1.37 78.75
N VAL A 8 -16.95 -1.39 78.42
CA VAL A 8 -18.03 -1.47 79.43
C VAL A 8 -18.12 -2.88 79.98
N ILE A 9 -18.01 -3.90 79.10
CA ILE A 9 -17.98 -5.31 79.46
C ILE A 9 -16.75 -5.62 80.35
N ASP A 10 -15.56 -5.16 79.97
CA ASP A 10 -14.32 -5.37 80.74
C ASP A 10 -14.42 -4.78 82.15
N LYS A 11 -15.03 -3.59 82.27
CA LYS A 11 -15.25 -2.93 83.57
C LYS A 11 -16.29 -3.65 84.40
N LEU A 12 -17.35 -4.15 83.77
CA LEU A 12 -18.35 -4.96 84.46
C LEU A 12 -17.74 -6.29 84.91
N GLU A 13 -16.93 -6.94 84.09
CA GLU A 13 -16.23 -8.17 84.46
C GLU A 13 -15.27 -7.93 85.63
N ALA A 14 -14.46 -6.86 85.58
CA ALA A 14 -13.58 -6.47 86.67
C ALA A 14 -14.40 -6.17 87.95
N TYR A 15 -15.51 -5.44 87.84
CA TYR A 15 -16.40 -5.15 88.96
C TYR A 15 -16.98 -6.42 89.59
N VAL A 16 -17.47 -7.35 88.75
CA VAL A 16 -17.97 -8.66 89.16
C VAL A 16 -16.86 -9.52 89.75
N ARG A 17 -15.58 -9.29 89.41
CA ARG A 17 -14.36 -9.97 89.93
C ARG A 17 -13.69 -9.29 91.14
N GLU A 18 -14.02 -8.03 91.45
CA GLU A 18 -13.56 -7.29 92.65
C GLU A 18 -14.56 -7.20 93.83
N GLY A 19 -15.86 -7.33 93.59
CA GLY A 19 -16.90 -7.54 94.63
C GLY A 19 -16.59 -8.51 95.78
N THR A 20 -17.23 -8.24 96.92
CA THR A 20 -16.94 -8.89 98.22
C THR A 20 -17.33 -10.36 98.22
N TRP A 21 -16.36 -11.24 98.48
CA TRP A 21 -16.56 -12.67 98.64
C TRP A 21 -17.17 -13.02 99.99
N VAL A 22 -18.17 -13.91 100.00
CA VAL A 22 -18.78 -14.47 101.22
C VAL A 22 -18.76 -16.00 101.20
N PRO A 23 -18.84 -16.68 102.38
CA PRO A 23 -18.88 -18.14 102.45
C PRO A 23 -20.02 -18.73 101.60
N LEU A 24 -19.87 -19.98 101.15
CA LEU A 24 -20.76 -20.69 100.21
C LEU A 24 -20.63 -20.30 98.72
N GLY A 25 -19.57 -19.58 98.34
CA GLY A 25 -19.27 -19.34 96.93
C GLY A 25 -20.02 -18.17 96.31
N HIS A 26 -20.69 -17.36 97.11
CA HIS A 26 -21.46 -16.20 96.66
C HIS A 26 -20.63 -14.92 96.72
N ARG A 27 -21.04 -13.93 95.91
CA ARG A 27 -20.41 -12.62 95.84
C ARG A 27 -21.44 -11.52 95.95
N ILE A 28 -21.16 -10.55 96.81
CA ILE A 28 -22.03 -9.41 97.03
C ILE A 28 -21.57 -8.28 96.11
N LEU A 29 -22.51 -7.77 95.32
CA LEU A 29 -22.32 -6.66 94.38
C LEU A 29 -23.34 -5.57 94.73
N SER A 30 -22.97 -4.31 94.46
CA SER A 30 -23.91 -3.19 94.52
C SER A 30 -24.81 -3.26 93.28
N GLU A 31 -26.10 -3.43 93.54
CA GLU A 31 -27.15 -3.40 92.52
C GLU A 31 -27.09 -2.11 91.70
N GLU A 32 -26.93 -0.96 92.35
CA GLU A 32 -26.86 0.35 91.70
C GLU A 32 -25.73 0.43 90.65
N ARG A 33 -24.52 -0.03 91.01
CA ARG A 33 -23.38 -0.05 90.08
C ARG A 33 -23.56 -1.07 88.96
N LEU A 34 -24.14 -2.23 89.25
CA LEU A 34 -24.44 -3.23 88.23
C LEU A 34 -25.46 -2.69 87.22
N MET A 35 -26.50 -2.02 87.70
CA MET A 35 -27.51 -1.38 86.86
C MET A 35 -26.94 -0.24 86.02
N GLU A 36 -25.99 0.55 86.56
CA GLU A 36 -25.27 1.58 85.79
C GLU A 36 -24.51 0.97 84.60
N TYR A 37 -23.79 -0.14 84.81
CA TYR A 37 -23.08 -0.81 83.73
C TYR A 37 -24.02 -1.42 82.68
N ILE A 38 -25.14 -2.00 83.11
CA ILE A 38 -26.16 -2.54 82.20
C ILE A 38 -26.75 -1.42 81.34
N GLU A 39 -27.11 -0.28 81.93
CA GLU A 39 -27.68 0.84 81.18
C GLU A 39 -26.66 1.47 80.22
N LYS A 40 -25.38 1.49 80.62
CA LYS A 40 -24.28 1.89 79.74
C LYS A 40 -24.06 0.93 78.57
N MET A 41 -24.23 -0.37 78.76
CA MET A 41 -24.23 -1.34 77.65
C MET A 41 -25.44 -1.14 76.74
N ARG A 42 -26.64 -0.95 77.32
CA ARG A 42 -27.87 -0.71 76.56
C ARG A 42 -27.83 0.55 75.70
N SER A 43 -27.14 1.59 76.15
CA SER A 43 -26.96 2.82 75.38
C SER A 43 -25.86 2.72 74.30
N THR A 44 -24.81 1.94 74.53
CA THR A 44 -23.66 1.82 73.58
C THR A 44 -23.82 0.71 72.54
N LEU A 45 -24.53 -0.37 72.85
CA LEU A 45 -24.77 -1.49 71.93
C LEU A 45 -25.48 -1.08 70.63
N PRO A 46 -26.59 -0.33 70.65
CA PRO A 46 -27.29 0.07 69.42
C PRO A 46 -26.43 0.94 68.51
N GLU A 47 -25.57 1.80 69.08
CA GLU A 47 -24.67 2.67 68.31
C GLU A 47 -23.59 1.86 67.57
N GLU A 48 -22.98 0.88 68.22
CA GLU A 48 -21.97 -0.01 67.60
C GLU A 48 -22.59 -0.89 66.51
N VAL A 49 -23.75 -1.50 66.79
CA VAL A 49 -24.48 -2.33 65.81
C VAL A 49 -24.95 -1.49 64.62
N GLY A 50 -25.45 -0.27 64.87
CA GLY A 50 -25.83 0.68 63.83
C GLY A 50 -24.66 1.04 62.92
N ARG A 51 -23.48 1.33 63.49
CA ARG A 51 -22.26 1.60 62.71
C ARG A 51 -21.82 0.39 61.89
N ALA A 52 -21.84 -0.81 62.46
CA ALA A 52 -21.50 -2.03 61.73
C ALA A 52 -22.43 -2.24 60.52
N LYS A 53 -23.74 -2.01 60.70
CA LYS A 53 -24.74 -2.09 59.61
C LYS A 53 -24.46 -1.08 58.50
N VAL A 54 -24.17 0.18 58.86
CA VAL A 54 -23.83 1.22 57.88
C VAL A 54 -22.57 0.87 57.09
N ILE A 55 -21.53 0.36 57.76
CA ILE A 55 -20.29 -0.08 57.11
C ILE A 55 -20.57 -1.25 56.14
N ALA A 56 -21.37 -2.22 56.56
CA ALA A 56 -21.76 -3.36 55.72
C ALA A 56 -22.51 -2.90 54.45
N THR A 57 -23.54 -2.07 54.61
CA THR A 57 -24.29 -1.51 53.48
C THR A 57 -23.42 -0.66 52.56
N ASN A 58 -22.52 0.15 53.12
CA ASN A 58 -21.58 0.94 52.32
C ASN A 58 -20.60 0.07 51.55
N LYS A 59 -20.12 -1.02 52.15
CA LYS A 59 -19.24 -1.99 51.47
C LYS A 59 -19.95 -2.62 50.28
N GLU A 60 -21.19 -3.08 50.46
CA GLU A 60 -21.99 -3.65 49.37
C GLU A 60 -22.22 -2.64 48.25
N ARG A 61 -22.53 -1.39 48.58
CA ARG A 61 -22.67 -0.32 47.60
C ARG A 61 -21.36 -0.08 46.83
N VAL A 62 -20.23 0.04 47.53
CA VAL A 62 -18.92 0.25 46.89
C VAL A 62 -18.56 -0.91 45.96
N ILE A 63 -18.83 -2.15 46.37
CA ILE A 63 -18.59 -3.33 45.52
C ILE A 63 -19.45 -3.27 44.26
N ARG A 64 -20.74 -2.94 44.40
CA ARG A 64 -21.65 -2.80 43.25
C ARG A 64 -21.20 -1.71 42.30
N ASP A 65 -20.91 -0.52 42.82
CA ASP A 65 -20.41 0.62 42.03
C ASP A 65 -19.11 0.25 41.30
N ALA A 66 -18.20 -0.49 41.95
CA ALA A 66 -16.96 -0.97 41.33
C ALA A 66 -17.22 -2.00 40.22
N GLN A 67 -18.15 -2.93 40.42
CA GLN A 67 -18.54 -3.91 39.41
C GLN A 67 -19.19 -3.25 38.19
N GLU A 68 -20.09 -2.29 38.40
CA GLU A 68 -20.72 -1.53 37.31
C GLU A 68 -19.68 -0.76 36.51
N ARG A 69 -18.75 -0.06 37.18
CA ARG A 69 -17.64 0.63 36.51
C ARG A 69 -16.73 -0.31 35.75
N ALA A 70 -16.38 -1.46 36.33
CA ALA A 70 -15.57 -2.47 35.65
C ALA A 70 -16.27 -2.97 34.39
N GLN A 71 -17.58 -3.23 34.46
CA GLN A 71 -18.37 -3.66 33.32
C GLN A 71 -18.46 -2.59 32.23
N GLN A 72 -18.60 -1.31 32.62
CA GLN A 72 -18.57 -0.18 31.69
C GLN A 72 -17.22 -0.11 30.97
N ILE A 73 -16.11 -0.15 31.71
CA ILE A 73 -14.75 -0.12 31.13
C ILE A 73 -14.55 -1.27 30.15
N VAL A 74 -14.97 -2.49 30.49
CA VAL A 74 -14.85 -3.65 29.59
C VAL A 74 -15.67 -3.43 28.33
N THR A 75 -16.88 -2.90 28.45
CA THR A 75 -17.76 -2.64 27.30
C THR A 75 -17.17 -1.58 26.36
N GLU A 76 -16.68 -0.48 26.92
CA GLU A 76 -16.00 0.58 26.16
C GLU A 76 -14.72 0.07 25.48
N ALA A 77 -13.90 -0.72 26.18
CA ALA A 77 -12.69 -1.31 25.63
C ALA A 77 -12.99 -2.26 24.46
N VAL A 78 -14.05 -3.06 24.55
CA VAL A 78 -14.48 -3.94 23.47
C VAL A 78 -14.98 -3.14 22.27
N ALA A 79 -15.77 -2.09 22.49
CA ALA A 79 -16.24 -1.21 21.42
C ALA A 79 -15.05 -0.55 20.68
N HIS A 80 -14.12 0.06 21.42
CA HIS A 80 -12.93 0.69 20.86
C HIS A 80 -12.03 -0.31 20.13
N LYS A 81 -11.87 -1.54 20.64
CA LYS A 81 -11.14 -2.60 19.95
C LYS A 81 -11.78 -2.93 18.60
N ASN A 82 -13.11 -3.06 18.56
CA ASN A 82 -13.82 -3.39 17.32
C ASN A 82 -13.67 -2.27 16.28
N GLU A 83 -13.79 -1.01 16.70
CA GLU A 83 -13.54 0.16 15.84
C GLU A 83 -12.12 0.17 15.27
N LEU A 84 -11.11 -0.15 16.09
CA LEU A 84 -9.72 -0.20 15.65
C LEU A 84 -9.48 -1.31 14.61
N VAL A 85 -10.10 -2.48 14.80
CA VAL A 85 -10.02 -3.60 13.85
C VAL A 85 -10.71 -3.24 12.54
N GLU A 86 -11.90 -2.64 12.60
CA GLU A 86 -12.63 -2.18 11.41
C GLU A 86 -11.80 -1.16 10.62
N ASN A 87 -11.22 -0.16 11.31
CA ASN A 87 -10.31 0.80 10.69
C ASN A 87 -9.08 0.13 10.07
N GLN A 88 -8.50 -0.89 10.72
CA GLN A 88 -7.36 -1.62 10.19
C GLN A 88 -7.72 -2.42 8.93
N ASP A 89 -8.89 -3.03 8.89
CA ASP A 89 -9.40 -3.77 7.72
C ASP A 89 -9.70 -2.82 6.55
N VAL A 90 -10.28 -1.66 6.82
CA VAL A 90 -10.47 -0.59 5.81
C VAL A 90 -9.13 -0.14 5.26
N VAL A 91 -8.13 0.14 6.11
CA VAL A 91 -6.80 0.56 5.67
C VAL A 91 -6.10 -0.53 4.86
N ARG A 92 -6.19 -1.80 5.28
CA ARG A 92 -5.64 -2.94 4.54
C ARG A 92 -6.28 -3.04 3.15
N THR A 93 -7.60 -2.96 3.09
CA THR A 93 -8.36 -3.03 1.82
C THR A 93 -8.01 -1.87 0.89
N ALA A 94 -7.89 -0.66 1.44
CA ALA A 94 -7.49 0.53 0.70
C ALA A 94 -6.08 0.38 0.11
N ARG A 95 -5.11 -0.17 0.86
CA ARG A 95 -3.75 -0.44 0.36
C ARG A 95 -3.75 -1.47 -0.77
N THR A 96 -4.44 -2.61 -0.59
CA THR A 96 -4.55 -3.62 -1.65
C THR A 96 -5.18 -3.05 -2.92
N THR A 97 -6.24 -2.24 -2.76
CA THR A 97 -6.90 -1.59 -3.90
C THR A 97 -5.97 -0.59 -4.58
N ALA A 98 -5.23 0.22 -3.82
CA ALA A 98 -4.25 1.15 -4.35
C ALA A 98 -3.15 0.43 -5.14
N ASP A 99 -2.63 -0.69 -4.65
CA ASP A 99 -1.62 -1.49 -5.35
C ASP A 99 -2.15 -2.05 -6.68
N VAL A 100 -3.41 -2.50 -6.70
CA VAL A 100 -4.07 -2.97 -7.93
C VAL A 100 -4.22 -1.83 -8.93
N VAL A 101 -4.70 -0.66 -8.48
CA VAL A 101 -4.87 0.52 -9.33
C VAL A 101 -3.52 1.00 -9.89
N LEU A 102 -2.47 1.01 -9.08
CA LEU A 102 -1.12 1.37 -9.52
C LEU A 102 -0.61 0.42 -10.59
N ARG A 103 -0.73 -0.90 -10.39
CA ARG A 103 -0.31 -1.90 -11.37
C ARG A 103 -1.06 -1.77 -12.69
N ASP A 104 -2.37 -1.58 -12.63
CA ASP A 104 -3.21 -1.38 -13.82
C ASP A 104 -2.84 -0.08 -14.56
N ALA A 105 -2.60 1.01 -13.82
CA ALA A 105 -2.16 2.27 -14.39
C ALA A 105 -0.78 2.15 -15.06
N GLU A 106 0.17 1.46 -14.43
CA GLU A 106 1.49 1.19 -15.00
C GLU A 106 1.41 0.34 -16.27
N GLU A 107 0.56 -0.70 -16.28
CA GLU A 107 0.34 -1.54 -17.44
C GLU A 107 -0.29 -0.76 -18.60
N LYS A 108 -1.33 0.03 -18.32
CA LYS A 108 -1.94 0.94 -19.31
C LYS A 108 -0.93 1.93 -19.86
N ALA A 109 -0.12 2.56 -19.00
CA ALA A 109 0.92 3.48 -19.43
C ALA A 109 1.98 2.80 -20.31
N ARG A 110 2.38 1.57 -19.99
CA ARG A 110 3.28 0.76 -20.84
C ARG A 110 2.65 0.47 -22.21
N LYS A 111 1.38 0.05 -22.25
CA LYS A 111 0.66 -0.22 -23.50
C LYS A 111 0.52 1.03 -24.37
N ILE A 112 0.17 2.17 -23.77
CA ILE A 112 0.04 3.44 -24.49
C ILE A 112 1.39 3.85 -25.08
N ARG A 113 2.48 3.80 -24.31
CA ARG A 113 3.83 4.13 -24.81
C ARG A 113 4.23 3.22 -25.97
N SER A 114 4.12 1.90 -25.79
CA SER A 114 4.44 0.94 -26.84
C SER A 114 3.58 1.15 -28.10
N GLY A 115 2.30 1.44 -27.95
CA GLY A 115 1.41 1.75 -29.07
C GLY A 115 1.79 3.04 -29.79
N ALA A 116 2.16 4.08 -29.05
CA ALA A 116 2.63 5.35 -29.60
C ALA A 116 3.95 5.18 -30.35
N ASP A 117 4.91 4.42 -29.80
CA ASP A 117 6.19 4.13 -30.45
C ASP A 117 5.97 3.35 -31.76
N ALA A 118 5.11 2.32 -31.73
CA ALA A 118 4.76 1.53 -32.92
C ALA A 118 4.07 2.38 -34.00
N TYR A 119 3.16 3.26 -33.59
CA TYR A 119 2.50 4.19 -34.51
C TYR A 119 3.50 5.17 -35.13
N ALA A 120 4.38 5.77 -34.32
CA ALA A 120 5.42 6.68 -34.80
C ALA A 120 6.36 5.98 -35.80
N ALA A 121 6.80 4.75 -35.51
CA ALA A 121 7.61 3.96 -36.43
C ALA A 121 6.90 3.71 -37.77
N THR A 122 5.60 3.40 -37.74
CA THR A 122 4.81 3.18 -38.96
C THR A 122 4.71 4.45 -39.81
N VAL A 123 4.42 5.59 -39.17
CA VAL A 123 4.33 6.90 -39.86
C VAL A 123 5.68 7.31 -40.45
N LEU A 124 6.77 7.10 -39.72
CA LEU A 124 8.13 7.40 -40.19
C LEU A 124 8.51 6.51 -41.38
N ALA A 125 8.19 5.21 -41.33
CA ALA A 125 8.44 4.29 -42.44
C ALA A 125 7.64 4.67 -43.70
N GLU A 126 6.38 5.07 -43.54
CA GLU A 126 5.56 5.55 -44.67
C GLU A 126 6.14 6.84 -45.26
N LEU A 127 6.57 7.77 -44.41
CA LEU A 127 7.23 9.00 -44.85
C LEU A 127 8.52 8.71 -45.62
N GLU A 128 9.35 7.80 -45.12
CA GLU A 128 10.58 7.35 -45.78
C GLU A 128 10.29 6.81 -47.19
N ALA A 129 9.29 5.94 -47.34
CA ALA A 129 8.91 5.39 -48.64
C ALA A 129 8.42 6.48 -49.64
N ARG A 130 7.65 7.46 -49.14
CA ARG A 130 7.19 8.60 -49.95
C ARG A 130 8.37 9.47 -50.40
N LEU A 131 9.30 9.77 -49.50
CA LEU A 131 10.50 10.56 -49.80
C LEU A 131 11.42 9.83 -50.79
N ALA A 132 11.60 8.52 -50.65
CA ALA A 132 12.37 7.71 -51.60
C ALA A 132 11.78 7.78 -53.03
N THR A 133 10.45 7.69 -53.13
CA THR A 133 9.73 7.81 -54.41
C THR A 133 9.89 9.21 -55.03
N ALA A 134 9.78 10.26 -54.20
CA ALA A 134 9.98 11.63 -54.64
C ALA A 134 11.42 11.88 -55.13
N LEU A 135 12.43 11.41 -54.38
CA LEU A 135 13.84 11.49 -54.77
C LEU A 135 14.11 10.75 -56.08
N GLY A 136 13.57 9.55 -56.26
CA GLY A 136 13.69 8.81 -57.51
C GLY A 136 13.07 9.54 -58.70
N SER A 137 11.95 10.24 -58.49
CA SER A 137 11.31 11.08 -59.53
C SER A 137 12.17 12.29 -59.89
N VAL A 138 12.78 12.94 -58.89
CA VAL A 138 13.73 14.05 -59.10
C VAL A 138 14.97 13.59 -59.84
N GLN A 139 15.55 12.42 -59.49
CA GLN A 139 16.69 11.85 -60.21
C GLN A 139 16.36 11.57 -61.68
N LYS A 140 15.23 10.92 -61.95
CA LYS A 140 14.77 10.69 -63.34
C LYS A 140 14.56 11.99 -64.11
N GLY A 141 13.98 13.01 -63.47
CA GLY A 141 13.82 14.34 -64.06
C GLY A 141 15.16 15.00 -64.39
N ARG A 142 16.16 14.85 -63.52
CA ARG A 142 17.53 15.33 -63.77
C ARG A 142 18.24 14.58 -64.88
N GLU A 143 18.10 13.26 -64.96
CA GLU A 143 18.68 12.44 -66.03
C GLU A 143 18.06 12.76 -67.39
N ALA A 144 16.75 13.01 -67.46
CA ALA A 144 16.07 13.43 -68.69
C ALA A 144 16.52 14.82 -69.18
N LEU A 145 16.92 15.71 -68.26
CA LEU A 145 17.46 17.04 -68.55
C LEU A 145 18.98 17.04 -68.74
N ALA A 146 19.68 15.99 -68.31
CA ALA A 146 21.09 15.83 -68.62
C ALA A 146 21.21 15.74 -70.15
N PRO A 147 22.14 16.50 -70.76
CA PRO A 147 22.27 16.51 -72.21
C PRO A 147 22.50 15.06 -72.67
N SER A 148 21.56 14.55 -73.47
CA SER A 148 21.73 13.29 -74.19
C SER A 148 23.11 13.36 -74.84
N PRO A 149 24.02 12.39 -74.61
CA PRO A 149 25.26 12.37 -75.34
C PRO A 149 24.88 12.37 -76.81
N ALA A 150 25.15 13.51 -77.48
CA ALA A 150 24.94 13.65 -78.91
C ALA A 150 25.47 12.37 -79.55
N PRO A 151 24.72 11.70 -80.44
CA PRO A 151 25.22 10.50 -81.08
C PRO A 151 26.57 10.88 -81.65
N ALA A 152 27.63 10.29 -81.08
CA ALA A 152 28.99 10.51 -81.52
C ALA A 152 28.93 10.32 -83.02
N ALA A 153 29.17 11.42 -83.74
CA ALA A 153 29.12 11.45 -85.19
C ALA A 153 29.94 10.26 -85.66
N ARG A 154 29.26 9.20 -86.14
CA ARG A 154 29.94 8.12 -86.85
C ARG A 154 30.76 8.82 -87.92
N PRO A 155 32.05 8.50 -88.07
CA PRO A 155 32.88 9.19 -89.01
C PRO A 155 32.34 8.93 -90.42
N LEU A 156 31.57 9.87 -90.94
CA LEU A 156 31.24 9.99 -92.37
C LEU A 156 32.53 10.05 -93.24
N ALA A 157 33.70 10.17 -92.61
CA ALA A 157 35.01 10.01 -93.20
C ALA A 157 35.32 8.58 -93.70
N GLU A 158 34.80 7.52 -93.06
CA GLU A 158 35.11 6.13 -93.50
C GLU A 158 34.31 5.69 -94.74
N ALA A 159 33.10 6.22 -94.94
CA ALA A 159 32.30 5.94 -96.14
C ALA A 159 32.85 6.65 -97.39
N ALA A 160 33.40 7.85 -97.24
CA ALA A 160 34.02 8.59 -98.35
C ALA A 160 35.37 8.00 -98.80
N ALA A 161 36.15 7.44 -97.87
CA ALA A 161 37.43 6.79 -98.19
C ALA A 161 37.27 5.48 -98.98
N LYS A 162 36.20 4.72 -98.70
CA LYS A 162 35.91 3.47 -99.44
C LYS A 162 35.43 3.72 -100.87
N SER A 163 34.75 4.84 -101.12
CA SER A 163 34.26 5.21 -102.46
C SER A 163 35.38 5.68 -103.40
N LYS A 164 36.38 6.42 -102.91
CA LYS A 164 37.55 6.83 -103.73
C LYS A 164 38.50 5.67 -104.06
N ARG A 165 38.58 4.63 -103.22
CA ARG A 165 39.43 3.45 -103.45
C ARG A 165 38.82 2.48 -104.46
N ALA A 166 37.49 2.30 -104.43
CA ALA A 166 36.78 1.47 -105.42
C ALA A 166 36.75 2.09 -106.83
N ALA A 167 36.80 3.42 -106.96
CA ALA A 167 36.88 4.09 -108.26
C ALA A 167 38.29 4.09 -108.88
N PHE A 168 39.34 3.83 -108.09
CA PHE A 168 40.73 3.77 -108.56
C PHE A 168 41.11 2.36 -109.06
N ASP A 169 40.64 1.30 -108.39
CA ASP A 169 40.94 -0.10 -108.75
C ASP A 169 40.21 -0.60 -110.03
N ALA A 170 39.27 0.17 -110.58
CA ALA A 170 38.53 -0.20 -111.79
C ALA A 170 39.21 0.24 -113.10
N GLN A 171 40.40 0.86 -113.04
CA GLN A 171 41.04 1.49 -114.19
C GLN A 171 42.51 1.07 -114.44
N GLU A 172 42.84 -0.22 -114.32
CA GLU A 172 44.05 -0.80 -114.94
C GLU A 172 43.76 -2.20 -115.53
N PRO A 173 44.08 -2.48 -116.81
CA PRO A 173 43.77 -3.75 -117.48
C PRO A 173 44.87 -4.81 -117.34
N ALA A 174 44.45 -6.04 -117.64
CA ALA A 174 45.15 -7.31 -117.58
C ALA A 174 46.49 -7.44 -118.34
N ALA A 175 47.41 -8.24 -117.76
CA ALA A 175 48.35 -9.13 -118.44
C ALA A 175 48.95 -10.08 -117.38
N GLN A 176 48.45 -11.32 -117.19
CA GLN A 176 48.70 -12.55 -117.95
C GLN A 176 50.14 -13.08 -117.88
N ARG A 177 50.19 -14.38 -117.52
CA ARG A 177 51.21 -15.44 -117.74
C ARG A 177 52.00 -15.84 -116.48
N ASP A 178 51.63 -16.97 -115.88
CA ASP A 178 52.11 -18.34 -116.24
C ASP A 178 53.54 -18.51 -115.67
N THR A 179 53.94 -19.54 -114.95
CA THR A 179 53.51 -20.95 -114.85
C THR A 179 54.47 -21.64 -113.86
N VAL A 180 54.18 -22.92 -113.57
CA VAL A 180 55.13 -23.97 -113.11
C VAL A 180 55.50 -23.91 -111.62
N ASP A 181 55.60 -24.97 -110.83
CA ASP A 181 55.21 -26.39 -110.84
C ASP A 181 55.76 -26.97 -109.52
N VAL A 182 54.98 -27.84 -108.87
CA VAL A 182 55.36 -29.06 -108.12
C VAL A 182 56.61 -29.06 -107.23
N SER A 183 56.40 -29.28 -105.93
CA SER A 183 56.56 -30.60 -105.26
C SER A 183 56.02 -30.55 -103.84
#